data_AF-A0A7C7LL23-F1
#
_entry.id   AF-A0A7C7LL23-F1
#
_cell.length_a   1.000
_cell.length_b   1.000
_cell.length_c   1.000
_cell.angle_alpha   90.00
_cell.angle_beta   90.00
_cell.angle_gamma   90.00
#
_symmetry.space_group_name_H-M   'P 1'
#
loop_
_entity.id
_entity.type
_entity.pdbx_description
1 polymer ?
#
loop_
_entity_poly.entity_id
_entity_poly.type
_entity_poly.pdbx_seq_one_letter_code
_entity_poly.pdbx_strand_id
1 'polypeptide(L)'
;MDPSIMQRKSTLANLTIHIGNTSFENPIWVASGTFGYGTEAPELVDVNQLGAIVTKSITRQPREGNPPPRIVETASGMINSIGLANIGVEKYIKDLLQIYEGLSTKIIMNIAGTDIREYVEIMEMVESVSSVIAGYEINISCPNVKKGGMEFGVDCEMTAKLTETLRGITERLLIMKLSPNVSDIVSIGMSAENAGADAVSAINT
;
A
#
# COMPACT_ATOMS: atom_id res chain seq x y z
N MET A 1 38.10 28.30 23.75
CA MET A 1 36.88 27.94 22.99
C MET A 1 35.70 28.39 23.82
N ASP A 2 34.78 29.14 23.23
CA ASP A 2 33.63 29.71 23.93
C ASP A 2 32.63 28.60 24.33
N PRO A 3 32.35 28.39 25.63
CA PRO A 3 31.37 27.41 26.11
C PRO A 3 29.92 27.72 25.68
N SER A 4 29.65 28.90 25.09
CA SER A 4 28.33 29.26 24.56
C SER A 4 27.92 28.47 23.29
N ILE A 5 28.86 27.76 22.65
CA ILE A 5 28.60 26.98 21.42
C ILE A 5 28.09 25.56 21.73
N MET A 6 27.71 25.24 22.98
CA MET A 6 27.38 23.86 23.39
C MET A 6 25.89 23.56 23.64
N GLN A 7 24.95 24.45 23.31
CA GLN A 7 23.51 24.13 23.36
C GLN A 7 22.69 24.86 22.30
N ARG A 8 22.91 24.57 21.02
CA ARG A 8 21.75 24.55 20.11
C ARG A 8 21.07 23.22 20.34
N LYS A 9 20.10 23.16 21.26
CA LYS A 9 19.06 22.13 21.19
C LYS A 9 18.47 22.26 19.79
N SER A 10 18.88 21.39 18.88
CA SER A 10 18.17 21.15 17.65
C SER A 10 16.77 20.72 18.07
N THR A 11 15.82 21.64 18.11
CA THR A 11 14.40 21.30 18.07
C THR A 11 14.17 20.68 16.71
N LEU A 12 14.43 19.37 16.62
CA LEU A 12 14.05 18.59 15.46
C LEU A 12 12.55 18.82 15.24
N ALA A 13 12.16 19.05 13.98
CA ALA A 13 10.77 19.23 13.63
C ALA A 13 9.98 17.98 14.06
N ASN A 14 8.81 18.18 14.66
CA ASN A 14 7.90 17.07 14.90
C ASN A 14 7.36 16.60 13.54
N LEU A 15 7.67 15.36 13.17
CA LEU A 15 7.26 14.76 11.90
C LEU A 15 6.02 13.88 12.03
N THR A 16 5.47 13.71 13.23
CA THR A 16 4.29 12.86 13.44
C THR A 16 3.12 13.32 12.57
N ILE A 17 2.50 12.37 11.87
CA ILE A 17 1.31 12.61 11.04
C ILE A 17 0.15 11.71 11.47
N HIS A 18 -1.07 12.12 11.12
CA HIS A 18 -2.27 11.31 11.31
C HIS A 18 -2.97 11.11 9.98
N ILE A 19 -3.37 9.87 9.69
CA ILE A 19 -4.20 9.52 8.53
C ILE A 19 -5.38 8.68 9.05
N GLY A 20 -6.59 9.13 8.79
CA GLY A 20 -7.78 8.62 9.49
C GLY A 20 -7.55 8.67 11.01
N ASN A 21 -7.82 7.54 11.68
CA ASN A 21 -7.58 7.39 13.12
C ASN A 21 -6.18 6.83 13.47
N THR A 22 -5.28 6.73 12.49
CA THR A 22 -3.95 6.12 12.68
C THR A 22 -2.86 7.19 12.74
N SER A 23 -2.05 7.17 13.80
CA SER A 23 -0.86 8.02 13.95
C SER A 23 0.37 7.35 13.33
N PHE A 24 1.28 8.10 12.73
CA PHE A 24 2.57 7.61 12.21
C PHE A 24 3.69 8.52 12.72
N GLU A 25 4.83 7.93 13.09
CA GLU A 25 5.96 8.67 13.66
C GLU A 25 6.53 9.73 12.71
N ASN A 26 6.43 9.48 11.41
CA ASN A 26 6.89 10.38 10.36
C ASN A 26 6.19 10.08 9.02
N PRO A 27 6.29 10.97 8.01
CA PRO A 27 5.64 10.79 6.71
C PRO A 27 6.44 9.93 5.72
N ILE A 28 7.60 9.38 6.10
CA ILE A 28 8.47 8.65 5.19
C ILE A 28 8.06 7.18 5.16
N TRP A 29 7.36 6.80 4.10
CA TRP A 29 6.88 5.44 3.86
C TRP A 29 7.59 4.85 2.65
N VAL A 30 7.81 3.53 2.66
CA VAL A 30 8.29 2.82 1.47
C VAL A 30 7.11 2.38 0.60
N ALA A 31 7.22 2.58 -0.71
CA ALA A 31 6.15 2.29 -1.65
C ALA A 31 5.98 0.79 -1.92
N SER A 32 4.74 0.37 -2.15
CA SER A 32 4.46 -1.01 -2.57
C SER A 32 5.25 -1.38 -3.82
N GLY A 33 5.95 -2.50 -3.76
CA GLY A 33 6.71 -3.04 -4.90
C GLY A 33 8.15 -2.57 -5.00
N THR A 34 8.59 -1.60 -4.19
CA THR A 34 10.00 -1.14 -4.15
C THR A 34 10.78 -1.69 -2.96
N PHE A 35 10.10 -2.22 -1.94
CA PHE A 35 10.71 -2.65 -0.68
C PHE A 35 10.22 -4.03 -0.19
N GLY A 36 9.81 -4.89 -1.13
CA GLY A 36 9.38 -6.25 -0.82
C GLY A 36 8.27 -6.32 0.23
N TYR A 37 8.49 -7.15 1.25
CA TYR A 37 7.61 -7.30 2.42
C TYR A 37 8.18 -6.62 3.67
N GLY A 38 9.25 -5.82 3.54
CA GLY A 38 9.92 -5.14 4.64
C GLY A 38 10.96 -5.96 5.38
N THR A 39 11.31 -7.14 4.87
CA THR A 39 12.22 -8.11 5.51
C THR A 39 13.51 -8.32 4.71
N GLU A 40 13.57 -7.80 3.49
CA GLU A 40 14.60 -8.13 2.50
C GLU A 40 15.84 -7.22 2.56
N ALA A 41 15.76 -6.07 3.25
CA ALA A 41 16.83 -5.08 3.28
C ALA A 41 17.25 -4.63 4.70
N PRO A 42 17.47 -5.55 5.65
CA PRO A 42 17.80 -5.20 7.04
C PRO A 42 19.14 -4.46 7.19
N GLU A 43 20.05 -4.60 6.21
CA GLU A 43 21.37 -3.95 6.23
C GLU A 43 21.34 -2.51 5.68
N LEU A 44 20.27 -2.12 4.97
CA LEU A 44 20.18 -0.80 4.33
C LEU A 44 19.47 0.24 5.19
N VAL A 45 18.45 -0.18 5.93
CA VAL A 45 17.64 0.70 6.76
C VAL A 45 17.10 -0.06 7.97
N ASP A 46 17.16 0.58 9.13
CA ASP A 46 16.39 0.14 10.29
C ASP A 46 14.92 0.50 10.04
N VAL A 47 14.13 -0.53 9.70
CA VAL A 47 12.73 -0.38 9.33
C VAL A 47 11.88 0.27 10.42
N ASN A 48 12.30 0.19 11.69
CA ASN A 48 11.59 0.82 12.80
C ASN A 48 11.63 2.35 12.78
N GLN A 49 12.51 2.94 11.96
CA GLN A 49 12.56 4.40 11.77
C GLN A 49 11.62 4.88 10.66
N LEU A 50 11.05 3.98 9.85
CA LEU A 50 10.06 4.34 8.82
C LEU A 50 8.70 4.63 9.45
N GLY A 51 7.97 5.60 8.89
CA GLY A 51 6.60 5.86 9.28
C GLY A 51 5.71 4.63 9.03
N ALA A 52 5.82 4.06 7.83
CA ALA A 52 5.16 2.81 7.48
C ALA A 52 5.89 2.05 6.37
N ILE A 53 5.59 0.75 6.30
CA ILE A 53 5.93 -0.11 5.16
C ILE A 53 4.64 -0.43 4.41
N VAL A 54 4.57 -0.01 3.15
CA VAL A 54 3.55 -0.50 2.24
C VAL A 54 4.08 -1.73 1.53
N THR A 55 3.56 -2.90 1.88
CA THR A 55 4.10 -4.18 1.39
C THR A 55 3.85 -4.38 -0.11
N LYS A 56 4.58 -5.30 -0.74
CA LYS A 56 4.28 -5.77 -2.09
C LYS A 56 2.81 -6.20 -2.19
N SER A 57 2.14 -5.81 -3.27
CA SER A 57 0.76 -6.23 -3.57
C SER A 57 0.57 -7.74 -3.40
N ILE A 58 -0.38 -8.12 -2.54
CA ILE A 58 -0.82 -9.50 -2.36
C ILE A 58 -2.10 -9.74 -3.16
N THR A 59 -2.13 -10.88 -3.84
CA THR A 59 -3.33 -11.39 -4.52
C THR A 59 -3.88 -12.61 -3.79
N ARG A 60 -5.10 -13.02 -4.14
CA ARG A 60 -5.76 -14.16 -3.53
C ARG A 60 -4.92 -15.43 -3.68
N GLN A 61 -4.40 -15.70 -4.87
CA GLN A 61 -3.49 -16.82 -5.14
C GLN A 61 -2.07 -16.31 -5.43
N PRO A 62 -1.02 -17.14 -5.26
CA PRO A 62 0.34 -16.78 -5.64
C PRO A 62 0.45 -16.45 -7.13
N ARG A 63 1.39 -15.57 -7.48
CA ARG A 63 1.66 -15.18 -8.86
C ARG A 63 3.17 -15.16 -9.11
N GLU A 64 3.59 -15.82 -10.18
CA GLU A 64 4.98 -15.79 -10.66
C GLU A 64 5.39 -14.43 -11.23
N GLY A 65 4.43 -13.69 -11.78
CA GLY A 65 4.67 -12.45 -12.52
C GLY A 65 4.94 -12.68 -14.01
N ASN A 66 5.31 -11.62 -14.72
CA ASN A 66 5.56 -11.66 -16.16
C ASN A 66 6.93 -12.32 -16.47
N PRO A 67 7.18 -12.84 -17.69
CA PRO A 67 8.51 -13.31 -18.07
C PRO A 67 9.57 -12.19 -18.03
N PRO A 68 10.85 -12.50 -17.77
CA PRO A 68 11.95 -11.53 -17.89
C PRO A 68 12.23 -11.16 -19.37
N PRO A 69 12.82 -9.99 -19.65
CA PRO A 69 13.23 -8.94 -18.71
C PRO A 69 12.04 -8.15 -18.15
N ARG A 70 12.06 -7.86 -16.84
CA ARG A 70 10.96 -7.20 -16.12
C ARG A 70 11.20 -5.72 -15.84
N ILE A 71 12.43 -5.24 -16.00
CA ILE A 71 12.82 -3.86 -15.70
C ILE A 71 13.78 -3.35 -16.77
N VAL A 72 13.69 -2.07 -17.08
CA VAL A 72 14.63 -1.36 -17.95
C VAL A 72 14.79 0.07 -17.47
N GLU A 73 16.03 0.57 -17.51
CA GLU A 73 16.35 1.96 -17.15
C GLU A 73 15.87 2.94 -18.23
N THR A 74 15.45 4.13 -17.81
CA THR A 74 15.11 5.25 -18.69
C THR A 74 15.74 6.54 -18.16
N ALA A 75 15.70 7.62 -18.94
CA ALA A 75 16.20 8.91 -18.49
C ALA A 75 15.47 9.36 -17.21
N SER A 76 16.21 9.44 -16.11
CA SER A 76 15.69 9.80 -14.78
C SER A 76 14.58 8.87 -14.25
N GLY A 77 14.59 7.59 -14.65
CA GLY A 77 13.57 6.65 -14.19
C GLY A 77 13.78 5.23 -14.68
N MET A 78 12.70 4.45 -14.64
CA MET A 78 12.68 3.08 -15.13
C MET A 78 11.28 2.69 -15.58
N ILE A 79 11.20 1.69 -16.46
CA ILE A 79 9.96 0.98 -16.80
C ILE A 79 9.99 -0.38 -16.11
N ASN A 80 8.85 -0.81 -15.57
CA ASN A 80 8.70 -2.14 -14.98
C ASN A 80 7.49 -2.89 -15.54
N SER A 81 7.62 -4.21 -15.62
CA SER A 81 6.57 -5.15 -16.00
C SER A 81 6.69 -6.38 -15.11
N ILE A 82 6.53 -6.19 -13.79
CA ILE A 82 6.68 -7.28 -12.81
C ILE A 82 5.55 -8.31 -12.92
N GLY A 83 4.33 -7.88 -13.26
CA GLY A 83 3.15 -8.76 -13.38
C GLY A 83 2.53 -9.19 -12.06
N LEU A 84 2.68 -8.38 -11.01
CA LEU A 84 2.22 -8.66 -9.64
C LEU A 84 2.80 -9.97 -9.07
N ALA A 85 4.09 -10.26 -9.30
CA ALA A 85 4.76 -11.39 -8.66
C ALA A 85 4.63 -11.29 -7.12
N ASN A 86 3.98 -12.28 -6.49
CA ASN A 86 3.72 -12.30 -5.06
C ASN A 86 3.39 -13.71 -4.54
N ILE A 87 3.43 -13.86 -3.21
CA ILE A 87 3.34 -15.15 -2.51
C ILE A 87 1.91 -15.65 -2.25
N GLY A 88 0.88 -14.85 -2.53
CA GLY A 88 -0.51 -15.13 -2.16
C GLY A 88 -0.83 -14.88 -0.69
N VAL A 89 -2.12 -14.69 -0.38
CA VAL A 89 -2.57 -14.31 0.97
C VAL A 89 -2.31 -15.38 2.02
N GLU A 90 -2.45 -16.67 1.71
CA GLU A 90 -2.20 -17.74 2.69
C GLU A 90 -0.76 -17.73 3.19
N LYS A 91 0.20 -17.59 2.27
CA LYS A 91 1.62 -17.56 2.62
C LYS A 91 2.01 -16.26 3.31
N TYR A 92 1.40 -15.13 2.90
CA TYR A 92 1.56 -13.85 3.60
C TYR A 92 1.13 -13.95 5.06
N ILE A 93 -0.06 -14.49 5.32
CA ILE A 93 -0.59 -14.68 6.68
C ILE A 93 0.34 -15.57 7.49
N LYS A 94 0.71 -16.73 6.94
CA LYS A 94 1.50 -17.73 7.64
C LYS A 94 2.91 -17.25 7.98
N ASP A 95 3.59 -16.61 7.02
CA ASP A 95 5.03 -16.39 7.10
C ASP A 95 5.38 -14.96 7.56
N LEU A 96 4.53 -13.95 7.30
CA LEU A 96 4.90 -12.55 7.51
C LEU A 96 4.23 -11.90 8.73
N LEU A 97 3.00 -12.28 9.10
CA LEU A 97 2.32 -11.63 10.23
C LEU A 97 3.09 -11.79 11.54
N GLN A 98 3.67 -12.96 11.79
CA GLN A 98 4.49 -13.20 12.99
C GLN A 98 5.75 -12.32 13.02
N ILE A 99 6.33 -12.00 11.86
CA ILE A 99 7.50 -11.12 11.78
C ILE A 99 7.08 -9.69 12.16
N TYR A 100 5.90 -9.26 11.71
CA TYR A 100 5.38 -7.91 11.95
C TYR A 100 5.03 -7.63 13.41
N GLU A 101 4.75 -8.65 14.23
CA GLU A 101 4.58 -8.49 15.68
C GLU A 101 5.81 -7.89 16.38
N GLY A 102 7.01 -8.10 15.82
CA GLY A 102 8.26 -7.57 16.36
C GLY A 102 8.62 -6.17 15.88
N LEU A 103 7.81 -5.55 15.01
CA LEU A 103 8.10 -4.25 14.42
C LEU A 103 7.32 -3.13 15.11
N SER A 104 7.98 -1.98 15.27
CA SER A 104 7.33 -0.74 15.73
C SER A 104 6.82 0.12 14.56
N THR A 105 7.37 -0.08 13.36
CA THR A 105 6.83 0.56 12.14
C THR A 105 5.50 -0.05 11.74
N LYS A 106 4.61 0.77 11.19
CA LYS A 106 3.27 0.33 10.80
C LYS A 106 3.29 -0.40 9.46
N ILE A 107 2.59 -1.51 9.38
CA ILE A 107 2.44 -2.27 8.15
C ILE A 107 1.13 -1.90 7.47
N ILE A 108 1.22 -1.42 6.23
CA ILE A 108 0.10 -1.22 5.33
C ILE A 108 0.15 -2.34 4.29
N MET A 109 -0.84 -3.22 4.31
CA MET A 109 -0.89 -4.33 3.37
C MET A 109 -1.43 -3.84 2.02
N ASN A 110 -0.59 -3.87 0.98
CA ASN A 110 -1.10 -3.59 -0.36
C ASN A 110 -1.85 -4.81 -0.91
N ILE A 111 -3.05 -4.60 -1.43
CA ILE A 111 -3.89 -5.66 -2.02
C ILE A 111 -4.15 -5.36 -3.48
N ALA A 112 -4.07 -6.40 -4.31
CA ALA A 112 -4.49 -6.35 -5.71
C ALA A 112 -5.43 -7.53 -6.01
N GLY A 113 -6.36 -7.32 -6.93
CA GLY A 113 -7.35 -8.30 -7.35
C GLY A 113 -7.93 -7.98 -8.72
N THR A 114 -8.53 -8.99 -9.34
CA THR A 114 -9.16 -8.92 -10.67
C THR A 114 -10.68 -8.79 -10.59
N ASP A 115 -11.28 -9.03 -9.44
CA ASP A 115 -12.66 -8.63 -9.19
C ASP A 115 -12.87 -8.31 -7.70
N ILE A 116 -13.98 -7.66 -7.37
CA ILE A 116 -14.29 -7.22 -6.00
C ILE A 116 -14.21 -8.39 -5.01
N ARG A 117 -14.61 -9.60 -5.42
CA ARG A 117 -14.62 -10.77 -4.52
C ARG A 117 -13.21 -11.15 -4.10
N GLU A 118 -12.22 -11.04 -4.98
CA GLU A 118 -10.83 -11.31 -4.61
C GLU A 118 -10.32 -10.34 -3.53
N TYR A 119 -10.67 -9.05 -3.62
CA TYR A 119 -10.31 -8.09 -2.56
C TYR A 119 -10.99 -8.43 -1.24
N VAL A 120 -12.29 -8.74 -1.28
CA VAL A 120 -13.09 -9.13 -0.10
C VAL A 120 -12.50 -10.36 0.55
N GLU A 121 -12.27 -11.44 -0.20
CA GLU A 121 -11.72 -12.69 0.34
C GLU A 121 -10.36 -12.48 1.02
N ILE A 122 -9.47 -11.69 0.41
CA ILE A 122 -8.16 -11.38 1.00
C ILE A 122 -8.33 -10.63 2.33
N MET A 123 -9.17 -9.59 2.36
CA MET A 123 -9.38 -8.79 3.57
C MET A 123 -10.06 -9.61 4.67
N GLU A 124 -11.10 -10.39 4.38
CA GLU A 124 -11.75 -11.27 5.37
C GLU A 124 -10.76 -12.27 5.98
N MET A 125 -9.91 -12.88 5.16
CA MET A 125 -8.88 -13.80 5.64
C MET A 125 -7.91 -13.11 6.60
N VAL A 126 -7.45 -11.91 6.28
CA VAL A 126 -6.47 -11.18 7.11
C VAL A 126 -7.11 -10.59 8.36
N GLU A 127 -8.29 -9.98 8.26
CA GLU A 127 -9.04 -9.44 9.41
C GLU A 127 -9.38 -10.54 10.43
N SER A 128 -9.61 -11.78 9.99
CA SER A 128 -9.93 -12.89 10.88
C SER A 128 -8.77 -13.37 11.76
N VAL A 129 -7.52 -13.02 11.43
CA VAL A 129 -6.32 -13.57 12.09
C VAL A 129 -5.28 -12.54 12.50
N SER A 130 -5.28 -11.35 11.89
CA SER A 130 -4.23 -10.36 12.12
C SER A 130 -4.71 -9.27 13.06
N SER A 131 -3.88 -8.91 14.05
CA SER A 131 -4.01 -7.67 14.84
C SER A 131 -2.93 -6.63 14.51
N VAL A 132 -1.93 -7.00 13.69
CA VAL A 132 -0.71 -6.21 13.46
C VAL A 132 -0.74 -5.34 12.22
N ILE A 133 -1.62 -5.62 11.27
CA ILE A 133 -1.79 -4.78 10.08
C ILE A 133 -2.49 -3.49 10.49
N ALA A 134 -1.86 -2.34 10.21
CA ALA A 134 -2.41 -1.03 10.52
C ALA A 134 -3.47 -0.57 9.52
N GLY A 135 -3.42 -1.10 8.29
CA GLY A 135 -4.35 -0.76 7.23
C GLY A 135 -4.04 -1.43 5.90
N TYR A 136 -4.82 -1.07 4.91
CA TYR A 136 -4.79 -1.62 3.56
C TYR A 136 -4.57 -0.51 2.53
N GLU A 137 -3.68 -0.75 1.57
CA GLU A 137 -3.59 0.05 0.34
C GLU A 137 -4.20 -0.75 -0.81
N ILE A 138 -5.31 -0.28 -1.35
CA ILE A 138 -6.06 -0.98 -2.40
C ILE A 138 -5.56 -0.52 -3.77
N ASN A 139 -4.88 -1.43 -4.47
CA ASN A 139 -4.32 -1.17 -5.79
C ASN A 139 -5.37 -1.37 -6.89
N ILE A 140 -6.03 -0.29 -7.30
CA ILE A 140 -7.10 -0.31 -8.31
C ILE A 140 -6.61 -0.10 -9.76
N SER A 141 -5.30 -0.08 -10.00
CA SER A 141 -4.73 0.14 -11.33
C SER A 141 -4.60 -1.14 -12.18
N CYS A 142 -5.13 -2.27 -11.71
CA CYS A 142 -4.96 -3.56 -12.40
C CYS A 142 -5.99 -3.71 -13.53
N PRO A 143 -5.55 -4.05 -14.76
CA PRO A 143 -6.44 -4.06 -15.92
C PRO A 143 -7.34 -5.30 -15.93
N ASN A 144 -8.65 -5.09 -15.90
CA ASN A 144 -9.70 -6.11 -15.97
C ASN A 144 -10.06 -6.54 -17.40
N VAL A 145 -9.03 -6.76 -18.23
CA VAL A 145 -9.15 -6.98 -19.67
C VAL A 145 -9.84 -8.29 -20.08
N LYS A 146 -9.94 -9.29 -19.21
CA LYS A 146 -10.50 -10.61 -19.61
C LYS A 146 -12.03 -10.68 -19.72
N LYS A 147 -12.77 -9.64 -19.30
CA LYS A 147 -14.24 -9.57 -19.40
C LYS A 147 -14.77 -8.24 -19.95
N GLY A 148 -14.00 -7.55 -20.78
CA GLY A 148 -14.37 -6.21 -21.26
C GLY A 148 -14.48 -5.17 -20.14
N GLY A 149 -13.79 -5.40 -19.02
CA GLY A 149 -13.93 -4.64 -17.79
C GLY A 149 -13.10 -3.37 -17.80
N MET A 150 -13.74 -2.25 -17.50
CA MET A 150 -13.10 -1.00 -17.12
C MET A 150 -12.13 -1.23 -15.95
N GLU A 151 -11.01 -0.51 -15.95
CA GLU A 151 -10.10 -0.46 -14.81
C GLU A 151 -10.86 0.15 -13.61
N PHE A 152 -10.78 -0.48 -12.44
CA PHE A 152 -11.42 0.08 -11.23
C PHE A 152 -11.00 1.55 -11.02
N GLY A 153 -9.72 1.85 -11.25
CA GLY A 153 -9.15 3.18 -11.12
C GLY A 153 -9.48 4.20 -12.21
N VAL A 154 -10.29 3.86 -13.22
CA VAL A 154 -10.72 4.81 -14.27
C VAL A 154 -12.22 5.09 -14.26
N ASP A 155 -12.99 4.39 -13.41
CA ASP A 155 -14.43 4.54 -13.28
C ASP A 155 -14.81 4.90 -11.83
N CYS A 156 -15.54 6.02 -11.67
CA CYS A 156 -15.92 6.53 -10.35
C CYS A 156 -16.87 5.57 -9.63
N GLU A 157 -17.85 4.98 -10.32
CA GLU A 157 -18.86 4.10 -9.72
C GLU A 157 -18.22 2.79 -9.23
N MET A 158 -17.31 2.21 -10.02
CA MET A 158 -16.54 1.03 -9.63
C MET A 158 -15.60 1.33 -8.46
N THR A 159 -14.94 2.49 -8.45
CA THR A 159 -14.11 2.92 -7.32
C THR A 159 -14.94 3.05 -6.04
N ALA A 160 -16.09 3.73 -6.10
CA ALA A 160 -16.98 3.89 -4.95
C ALA A 160 -17.48 2.53 -4.44
N LYS A 161 -18.00 1.70 -5.35
CA LYS A 161 -18.54 0.38 -5.00
C LYS A 161 -17.50 -0.52 -4.34
N LEU A 162 -16.28 -0.57 -4.88
CA LEU A 162 -15.19 -1.33 -4.27
C LEU A 162 -14.87 -0.76 -2.88
N THR A 163 -14.69 0.55 -2.77
CA THR A 163 -14.34 1.21 -1.50
C THR A 163 -15.39 0.97 -0.42
N GLU A 164 -16.68 1.18 -0.72
CA GLU A 164 -17.79 0.95 0.22
C GLU A 164 -17.85 -0.52 0.67
N THR A 165 -17.65 -1.45 -0.28
CA THR A 165 -17.62 -2.89 0.02
C THR A 165 -16.49 -3.24 0.99
N LEU A 166 -15.28 -2.72 0.76
CA LEU A 166 -14.12 -3.00 1.62
C LEU A 166 -14.21 -2.28 2.96
N ARG A 167 -14.78 -1.07 2.98
CA ARG A 167 -15.03 -0.33 4.22
C ARG A 167 -15.94 -1.11 5.17
N GLY A 168 -16.94 -1.83 4.64
CA GLY A 168 -17.83 -2.66 5.46
C GLY A 168 -17.16 -3.87 6.13
N ILE A 169 -15.91 -4.21 5.78
CA ILE A 169 -15.19 -5.39 6.30
C ILE A 169 -14.23 -5.03 7.43
N THR A 170 -13.69 -3.81 7.42
CA THR A 170 -12.65 -3.39 8.37
C THR A 170 -12.94 -2.01 8.91
N GLU A 171 -12.38 -1.67 10.07
CA GLU A 171 -12.31 -0.31 10.62
C GLU A 171 -10.87 0.25 10.55
N ARG A 172 -9.94 -0.52 9.98
CA ARG A 172 -8.52 -0.12 9.81
C ARG A 172 -8.37 0.93 8.72
N LEU A 173 -7.19 1.54 8.66
CA LEU A 173 -6.89 2.53 7.65
C LEU A 173 -7.08 1.96 6.24
N LEU A 174 -7.92 2.59 5.42
CA LEU A 174 -8.23 2.16 4.05
C LEU A 174 -7.76 3.25 3.07
N ILE A 175 -6.73 2.93 2.30
CA ILE A 175 -6.09 3.84 1.33
C ILE A 175 -6.39 3.35 -0.08
N MET A 176 -6.94 4.21 -0.93
CA MET A 176 -7.14 3.88 -2.36
C MET A 176 -5.95 4.38 -3.19
N LYS A 177 -5.24 3.47 -3.87
CA LYS A 177 -4.08 3.81 -4.71
C LYS A 177 -4.50 4.13 -6.14
N LEU A 178 -4.38 5.41 -6.51
CA LEU A 178 -4.91 5.92 -7.77
C LEU A 178 -3.93 5.73 -8.93
N SER A 179 -4.49 5.44 -10.11
CA SER A 179 -3.77 5.42 -11.38
C SER A 179 -3.63 6.85 -11.90
N PRO A 180 -2.46 7.24 -12.46
CA PRO A 180 -2.32 8.51 -13.17
C PRO A 180 -2.96 8.47 -14.56
N ASN A 181 -3.27 7.27 -15.09
CA ASN A 181 -3.69 7.04 -16.47
C ASN A 181 -5.19 7.30 -16.66
N VAL A 182 -5.65 8.47 -16.25
CA VAL A 182 -7.04 8.92 -16.30
C VAL A 182 -7.14 10.35 -16.81
N SER A 183 -8.31 10.72 -17.34
CA SER A 183 -8.56 12.11 -17.74
C SER A 183 -8.81 13.03 -16.55
N ASP A 184 -9.43 12.52 -15.48
CA ASP A 184 -9.75 13.28 -14.27
C ASP A 184 -9.55 12.43 -13.01
N ILE A 185 -8.37 12.55 -12.41
CA ILE A 185 -8.03 11.84 -11.17
C ILE A 185 -8.75 12.42 -9.94
N VAL A 186 -9.20 13.68 -10.01
CA VAL A 186 -9.89 14.34 -8.90
C VAL A 186 -11.24 13.67 -8.67
N SER A 187 -11.99 13.43 -9.74
CA SER A 187 -13.28 12.72 -9.66
C SER A 187 -13.13 11.31 -9.07
N ILE A 188 -12.08 10.57 -9.45
CA ILE A 188 -11.81 9.23 -8.90
C ILE A 188 -11.48 9.31 -7.40
N GLY A 189 -10.61 10.25 -7.00
CA GLY A 189 -10.25 10.46 -5.59
C GLY A 189 -11.44 10.86 -4.72
N MET A 190 -12.26 11.79 -5.19
CA MET A 190 -13.51 12.17 -4.51
C MET A 190 -14.48 10.99 -4.39
N SER A 191 -14.55 10.12 -5.41
CA SER A 191 -15.39 8.93 -5.37
C SER A 191 -14.95 7.96 -4.27
N ALA A 192 -13.63 7.74 -4.13
CA ALA A 192 -13.06 6.95 -3.06
C ALA A 192 -13.36 7.56 -1.67
N GLU A 193 -13.12 8.86 -1.50
CA GLU A 193 -13.39 9.57 -0.24
C GLU A 193 -14.86 9.46 0.18
N ASN A 194 -15.80 9.77 -0.73
CA ASN A 194 -17.23 9.71 -0.47
C ASN A 194 -17.72 8.29 -0.12
N ALA A 195 -17.03 7.26 -0.60
CA ALA A 195 -17.35 5.86 -0.31
C ALA A 195 -16.68 5.32 0.96
N GLY A 196 -15.91 6.15 1.69
CA GLY A 196 -15.37 5.83 3.00
C GLY A 196 -13.87 5.47 3.03
N ALA A 197 -13.11 5.77 1.98
CA ALA A 197 -11.65 5.72 2.06
C ALA A 197 -11.14 6.78 3.06
N ASP A 198 -10.17 6.40 3.88
CA ASP A 198 -9.53 7.32 4.82
C ASP A 198 -8.51 8.24 4.14
N ALA A 199 -7.93 7.77 3.02
CA ALA A 199 -6.95 8.50 2.25
C ALA A 199 -6.81 7.96 0.82
N VAL A 200 -6.09 8.71 0.00
CA VAL A 200 -5.63 8.30 -1.33
C VAL A 200 -4.10 8.27 -1.37
N SER A 201 -3.56 7.29 -2.10
CA SER A 201 -2.13 7.21 -2.44
C SER A 201 -2.00 7.48 -3.94
N ALA A 202 -1.25 8.51 -4.31
CA ALA A 202 -1.11 8.94 -5.70
C ALA A 202 0.36 9.26 -6.03
N ILE A 203 0.96 8.74 -7.10
CA ILE A 203 0.37 7.92 -8.18
C ILE A 203 0.99 6.51 -8.22
N ASN A 204 0.23 5.55 -8.77
CA ASN A 204 0.86 4.37 -9.36
C ASN A 204 1.63 4.74 -10.66
N THR A 205 2.37 3.80 -11.23
CA THR A 205 3.05 3.99 -12.52
C THR A 205 2.09 3.97 -13.70
#